data_AF-A0A3P3ECK5-F1
#
_entry.id   AF-A0A3P3ECK5-F1
#
_cell.length_a   1.000
_cell.length_b   1.000
_cell.length_c   1.000
_cell.angle_alpha   90.00
_cell.angle_beta   90.00
_cell.angle_gamma   90.00
#
_symmetry.space_group_name_H-M   'P 1'
#
loop_
_entity.id
_entity.type
_entity.pdbx_description
1 polymer ?
#
loop_
_entity_poly.entity_id
_entity_poly.type
_entity_poly.pdbx_seq_one_letter_code
_entity_poly.pdbx_strand_id
1 'polypeptide(L)' 'MGSNSRNSSKNDRVAQALGIYESIAACNQRLARGNDVHALTAALMLPCYQAEFRRLASELSPAEQDELRRAHIAADTL' A
#
# COMPACT_ATOMS: atom_id res chain seq x y z
N MET A 1 -19.22 -26.96 -9.86
CA MET A 1 -18.95 -25.50 -9.78
C MET A 1 -18.19 -25.24 -8.49
N GLY A 2 -16.88 -25.13 -8.55
CA GLY A 2 -16.05 -24.95 -7.36
C GLY A 2 -14.79 -24.17 -7.72
N SER A 3 -14.38 -23.30 -6.79
CA SER A 3 -13.20 -22.42 -6.83
C SER A 3 -13.41 -21.04 -7.48
N ASN A 4 -13.88 -20.08 -6.69
CA ASN A 4 -13.65 -18.64 -7.00
C ASN A 4 -13.53 -17.71 -5.76
N SER A 5 -13.81 -18.20 -4.55
CA SER A 5 -13.81 -17.33 -3.35
C SER A 5 -12.41 -16.97 -2.82
N ARG A 6 -11.40 -17.85 -2.97
CA ARG A 6 -10.04 -17.62 -2.44
C ARG A 6 -9.21 -16.63 -3.26
N ASN A 7 -9.49 -16.50 -4.56
CA ASN A 7 -8.78 -15.54 -5.42
C ASN A 7 -9.30 -14.11 -5.23
N SER A 8 -10.59 -13.93 -4.93
CA SER A 8 -11.13 -12.61 -4.58
C SER A 8 -10.42 -12.05 -3.36
N SER A 9 -10.43 -12.77 -2.24
CA SER A 9 -9.79 -12.31 -1.00
C SER A 9 -8.29 -12.05 -1.14
N LYS A 10 -7.62 -12.80 -2.03
CA LYS A 10 -6.20 -12.63 -2.34
C LYS A 10 -5.96 -11.30 -3.06
N ASN A 11 -6.69 -11.07 -4.14
CA ASN A 11 -6.59 -9.84 -4.92
C ASN A 11 -6.99 -8.62 -4.09
N ASP A 12 -7.98 -8.79 -3.21
CA ASP A 12 -8.47 -7.72 -2.31
C ASP A 12 -7.38 -7.28 -1.33
N ARG A 13 -6.60 -8.21 -0.76
CA ARG A 13 -5.49 -7.89 0.15
C ARG A 13 -4.31 -7.24 -0.55
N VAL A 14 -3.94 -7.70 -1.74
CA VAL A 14 -2.87 -7.09 -2.54
C VAL A 14 -3.26 -5.68 -2.97
N ALA A 15 -4.50 -5.48 -3.44
CA ALA A 15 -5.03 -4.17 -3.80
C ALA A 15 -5.08 -3.22 -2.58
N GLN A 16 -5.49 -3.72 -1.42
CA GLN A 16 -5.48 -2.94 -0.18
C GLN A 16 -4.06 -2.52 0.22
N ALA A 17 -3.08 -3.44 0.15
CA ALA A 17 -1.69 -3.12 0.45
C ALA A 17 -1.12 -2.07 -0.52
N LEU A 18 -1.47 -2.15 -1.80
CA LEU A 18 -1.09 -1.16 -2.80
C LEU A 18 -1.68 0.23 -2.49
N GLY A 19 -2.97 0.32 -2.15
CA GLY A 19 -3.61 1.59 -1.79
C GLY A 19 -3.00 2.25 -0.53
N ILE A 20 -2.61 1.45 0.46
CA ILE A 20 -1.89 1.98 1.64
C ILE A 20 -0.49 2.47 1.24
N TYR A 21 0.21 1.73 0.37
CA TYR A 21 1.51 2.16 -0.13
C TYR A 21 1.45 3.49 -0.88
N GLU A 22 0.45 3.68 -1.76
CA GLU A 22 0.22 4.96 -2.45
C GLU A 22 -0.06 6.10 -1.46
N SER A 23 -0.80 5.82 -0.38
CA SER A 23 -1.05 6.79 0.69
C SER A 23 0.24 7.19 1.44
N ILE A 24 1.15 6.24 1.68
CA ILE A 24 2.49 6.49 2.24
C ILE A 24 3.31 7.35 1.29
N ALA A 25 3.33 7.03 0.00
CA ALA A 25 4.06 7.80 -1.01
C ALA A 25 3.55 9.25 -1.11
N ALA A 26 2.23 9.44 -1.11
CA ALA A 26 1.62 10.76 -1.09
C ALA A 26 1.99 11.56 0.17
N CYS A 27 2.03 10.91 1.34
CA CYS A 27 2.48 11.57 2.58
C CYS A 27 3.96 12.02 2.47
N ASN A 28 4.85 11.13 2.02
CA ASN A 28 6.26 11.45 1.84
C ASN A 28 6.47 12.60 0.83
N GLN A 29 5.70 12.61 -0.27
CA GLN A 29 5.77 13.69 -1.26
C GLN A 29 5.37 15.04 -0.67
N ARG A 30 4.29 15.09 0.13
CA ARG A 30 3.85 16.32 0.83
C ARG A 30 4.89 16.80 1.83
N LEU A 31 5.51 15.88 2.58
CA LEU A 31 6.57 16.20 3.54
C LEU A 31 7.83 16.74 2.84
N ALA A 32 8.21 16.15 1.70
CA ALA A 32 9.37 16.59 0.93
C ALA A 32 9.21 18.02 0.35
N ARG A 33 7.97 18.44 0.03
CA ARG A 33 7.68 19.79 -0.47
C ARG A 33 7.82 20.87 0.60
N GLY A 34 7.69 20.53 1.88
CA GLY A 34 7.93 21.42 3.03
C GLY A 34 6.95 22.58 3.25
N ASN A 35 6.18 22.99 2.22
CA ASN A 35 5.21 24.09 2.28
C ASN A 35 3.76 23.65 1.97
N ASP A 36 3.50 22.34 1.88
CA ASP A 36 2.16 21.80 1.63
C ASP A 36 1.27 22.05 2.86
N VAL A 37 0.06 22.60 2.66
CA VAL A 37 -0.89 22.88 3.74
C VAL A 37 -1.30 21.62 4.53
N HIS A 38 -1.13 20.44 3.93
CA HIS A 38 -1.39 19.15 4.57
C HIS A 38 -0.11 18.46 5.08
N ALA A 39 1.05 19.14 5.11
CA ALA A 39 2.30 18.54 5.61
C ALA A 39 2.18 18.06 7.06
N LEU A 40 1.53 18.83 7.95
CA LEU A 40 1.30 18.40 9.33
C LEU A 40 0.40 17.15 9.38
N THR A 41 -0.70 17.13 8.63
CA THR A 41 -1.58 15.96 8.55
C THR A 41 -0.84 14.74 8.01
N ALA A 42 -0.03 14.91 6.96
CA ALA A 42 0.79 13.86 6.38
C ALA A 42 1.80 13.30 7.40
N ALA A 43 2.46 14.18 8.18
CA ALA A 43 3.40 13.75 9.23
C ALA A 43 2.72 12.89 10.29
N LEU A 44 1.50 13.26 10.69
CA LEU A 44 0.73 12.54 11.70
C LEU A 44 0.16 11.21 11.18
N MET A 45 -0.27 11.17 9.93
CA MET A 45 -0.87 9.96 9.33
C MET A 45 0.16 8.94 8.83
N LEU A 46 1.35 9.39 8.43
CA LEU A 46 2.42 8.52 7.92
C LEU A 46 2.71 7.29 8.81
N PRO A 47 2.91 7.43 10.14
CA PRO A 47 3.13 6.26 11.01
C PRO A 47 1.92 5.31 11.05
N CYS A 48 0.69 5.81 10.92
CA CYS A 48 -0.52 4.98 10.90
C CYS A 48 -0.55 4.10 9.65
N TYR A 49 -0.34 4.69 8.47
CA TYR A 49 -0.29 3.93 7.22
C TYR A 49 0.88 2.94 7.20
N GLN A 50 2.05 3.32 7.73
CA GLN A 50 3.19 2.40 7.84
C GLN A 50 2.91 1.21 8.76
N ALA A 51 2.17 1.41 9.85
CA ALA A 51 1.80 0.34 10.76
C ALA A 51 0.77 -0.60 10.11
N GLU A 52 -0.24 -0.03 9.44
CA GLU A 52 -1.26 -0.79 8.72
C GLU A 52 -0.66 -1.63 7.58
N PHE A 53 0.22 -1.02 6.78
CA PHE A 53 0.93 -1.72 5.71
C PHE A 53 1.77 -2.88 6.24
N ARG A 54 2.53 -2.66 7.34
CA ARG A 54 3.34 -3.72 7.96
C ARG A 54 2.49 -4.88 8.46
N ARG A 55 1.34 -4.59 9.08
CA ARG A 55 0.38 -5.61 9.51
C ARG A 55 -0.13 -6.39 8.31
N LEU A 56 -0.64 -5.72 7.29
CA LEU A 56 -1.20 -6.38 6.12
C LEU A 56 -0.14 -7.21 5.37
N ALA A 57 1.06 -6.67 5.18
CA ALA A 57 2.17 -7.37 4.55
C ALA A 57 2.59 -8.65 5.28
N SER A 58 2.48 -8.69 6.62
CA SER A 58 2.73 -9.90 7.41
C SER A 58 1.67 -11.00 7.23
N GLU A 59 0.46 -10.61 6.81
CA GLU A 59 -0.66 -11.52 6.55
C GLU A 59 -0.69 -12.02 5.08
N LEU A 60 0.15 -11.44 4.21
CA LEU A 60 0.29 -11.85 2.81
C LEU A 60 1.16 -13.11 2.69
N SER A 61 0.69 -14.07 1.90
CA SER A 61 1.48 -15.21 1.44
C SER A 61 2.65 -14.77 0.55
N PRO A 62 3.70 -15.61 0.37
CA PRO A 62 4.82 -15.28 -0.51
C PRO A 62 4.39 -14.90 -1.94
N ALA A 63 3.38 -15.58 -2.49
CA ALA A 63 2.85 -15.29 -3.82
C ALA A 63 2.17 -13.91 -3.90
N GLU A 64 1.48 -13.48 -2.84
CA GLU A 64 0.88 -12.14 -2.73
C GLU A 64 1.94 -11.06 -2.56
N GLN A 65 3.00 -11.32 -1.78
CA GLN A 65 4.11 -10.38 -1.64
C GLN A 65 4.84 -10.15 -2.97
N ASP A 66 5.07 -11.22 -3.75
CA ASP A 66 5.66 -11.10 -5.09
C ASP A 66 4.74 -10.35 -6.05
N GLU A 67 3.43 -10.55 -5.95
CA GLU A 67 2.44 -9.82 -6.72
C GLU A 67 2.43 -8.33 -6.37
N LEU A 68 2.46 -8.00 -5.08
CA LEU A 68 2.56 -6.62 -4.60
C LEU A 68 3.86 -5.95 -5.10
N ARG A 69 5.00 -6.64 -5.06
CA ARG A 69 6.28 -6.12 -5.60
C ARG A 69 6.18 -5.84 -7.10
N ARG A 70 5.59 -6.76 -7.87
CA ARG A 70 5.39 -6.56 -9.31
C ARG A 70 4.44 -5.39 -9.61
N ALA A 71 3.35 -5.29 -8.87
CA ALA A 71 2.38 -4.20 -9.02
C ALA A 71 3.02 -2.83 -8.71
N HIS A 72 3.87 -2.76 -7.68
CA HIS A 72 4.61 -1.56 -7.34
C HIS A 72 5.62 -1.15 -8.43
N ILE A 73 6.42 -2.09 -8.95
CA ILE A 73 7.36 -1.82 -10.05
C ILE A 73 6.62 -1.30 -11.29
N ALA A 74 5.46 -1.88 -11.61
CA ALA A 74 4.64 -1.44 -12.73
C ALA A 74 4.11 0.00 -12.54
N ALA A 75 3.77 0.40 -11.31
CA ALA A 75 3.29 1.74 -10.99
C ALA A 75 4.37 2.83 -11.10
N ASP A 76 5.65 2.50 -10.85
CA ASP A 76 6.78 3.44 -10.94
C ASP A 76 7.34 3.62 -12.37
N THR A 77 6.91 2.78 -13.32
CA THR A 77 7.43 2.78 -14.71
C THR A 77 6.54 3.57 -15.68
N LEU A 78 5.45 4.17 -15.21
CA LEU A 78 4.51 5.02 -15.98
C LEU A 78 4.69 6.50 -15.66
#